data_AF-A0A1Y4J324-F1
#
_entry.id   AF-A0A1Y4J324-F1
#
_cell.length_a   1.000
_cell.length_b   1.000
_cell.length_c   1.000
_cell.angle_alpha   90.00
_cell.angle_beta   90.00
_cell.angle_gamma   90.00
#
_symmetry.space_group_name_H-M   'P 1'
#
loop_
_entity.id
_entity.type
_entity.pdbx_description
1 polymer ?
#
loop_
_entity_poly.entity_id
_entity_poly.type
_entity_poly.pdbx_seq_one_letter_code
_entity_poly.pdbx_strand_id
1 'polypeptide(L)'
;MAGPPFAAGILPFYYTAVWDRLQAKPGGGPLAQAAGFRYTESYITDAGKWGKEQAMNETLSSFLGVRPGVTALVGAGGKTTAMLTLAEELAKAGKKVIVTTTTHMFLPEEQRYGPVFSPEDTAGIAAALERTGLAVTAGPMDARGKLTGVSDKQVDNFLTLADYVLAEADGSRRLPCKTPGEHEPALPAKTGLVVAVLGLSSLGRPLEEVCFRAELAVRRLETQPDSPLTPEQLARLAAEPWGLAKGSEGRRFVILLNQSDACDPADLRRVVRAVKETSSARVVSAALKKKEWKEESIC
;
A
#
# COMPACT_ATOMS: atom_id res chain seq x y z
N MET A 1 19.38 -29.53 -44.60
CA MET A 1 20.34 -29.68 -43.48
C MET A 1 21.09 -28.36 -43.30
N ALA A 2 21.34 -28.01 -42.05
CA ALA A 2 22.08 -26.83 -41.54
C ALA A 2 21.46 -25.44 -41.80
N GLY A 3 20.88 -24.85 -40.74
CA GLY A 3 20.58 -23.41 -40.65
C GLY A 3 21.73 -22.65 -39.96
N PRO A 4 22.01 -21.38 -40.33
CA PRO A 4 23.08 -20.58 -39.75
C PRO A 4 22.60 -19.78 -38.49
N PRO A 5 23.53 -19.13 -37.76
CA PRO A 5 23.57 -19.10 -36.29
C PRO A 5 22.81 -17.94 -35.63
N PHE A 6 22.62 -18.09 -34.31
CA PHE A 6 22.05 -17.11 -33.38
C PHE A 6 22.61 -15.69 -33.57
N ALA A 7 21.73 -14.75 -33.90
CA ALA A 7 21.98 -13.32 -33.77
C ALA A 7 21.50 -12.86 -32.39
N ALA A 8 22.46 -12.57 -31.51
CA ALA A 8 22.26 -11.73 -30.35
C ALA A 8 22.01 -10.30 -30.81
N GLY A 9 20.95 -9.65 -30.33
CA GLY A 9 20.72 -8.24 -30.63
C GLY A 9 19.41 -7.70 -30.09
N ILE A 10 19.54 -6.68 -29.24
CA ILE A 10 18.53 -5.68 -28.84
C ILE A 10 17.75 -6.00 -27.55
N LEU A 11 18.44 -5.83 -26.40
CA LEU A 11 17.87 -5.24 -25.18
C LEU A 11 18.87 -4.21 -24.65
N PRO A 12 18.66 -2.90 -24.87
CA PRO A 12 19.58 -1.87 -24.38
C PRO A 12 19.19 -1.38 -22.99
N PHE A 13 20.19 -1.37 -22.10
CA PHE A 13 20.45 -0.34 -21.08
C PHE A 13 19.32 -0.02 -20.10
N TYR A 14 19.37 -0.63 -18.91
CA TYR A 14 19.15 0.03 -17.61
C TYR A 14 19.50 -0.90 -16.42
N TYR A 15 19.88 -2.17 -16.69
CA TYR A 15 20.24 -3.17 -15.68
C TYR A 15 21.72 -3.17 -15.20
N THR A 16 22.63 -2.38 -15.79
CA THR A 16 24.08 -2.48 -15.50
C THR A 16 24.79 -1.19 -15.06
N ALA A 17 24.12 -0.04 -15.00
CA ALA A 17 24.82 1.24 -14.83
C ALA A 17 25.36 1.56 -13.41
N VAL A 18 25.14 0.70 -12.41
CA VAL A 18 25.64 0.92 -11.03
C VAL A 18 26.73 -0.08 -10.63
N TRP A 19 26.80 -1.26 -11.26
CA TRP A 19 27.80 -2.28 -10.91
C TRP A 19 29.23 -1.90 -11.34
N ASP A 20 29.40 -1.26 -12.51
CA ASP A 20 30.74 -0.87 -13.00
C ASP A 20 31.35 0.35 -12.26
N ARG A 21 30.53 1.15 -11.56
CA ARG A 21 31.05 2.29 -10.76
C ARG A 21 31.57 1.87 -9.39
N LEU A 22 31.33 0.64 -8.95
CA LEU A 22 31.74 0.15 -7.63
C LEU A 22 33.04 -0.68 -7.64
N GLN A 23 33.60 -1.02 -8.82
CA GLN A 23 34.85 -1.79 -8.91
C GLN A 23 36.08 -0.98 -9.28
N ALA A 24 35.95 0.31 -9.60
CA ALA A 24 37.10 1.15 -9.96
C ALA A 24 37.50 2.09 -8.82
N LYS A 25 38.16 1.56 -7.79
CA LYS A 25 39.25 2.24 -7.06
C LYS A 25 39.94 1.28 -6.07
N PRO A 26 41.22 0.92 -6.30
CA PRO A 26 42.01 0.24 -5.29
C PRO A 26 42.49 1.28 -4.26
N GLY A 27 42.14 1.06 -2.99
CA GLY A 27 42.75 1.73 -1.84
C GLY A 27 41.86 2.74 -1.09
N GLY A 28 41.50 2.39 0.15
CA GLY A 28 41.56 3.30 1.31
C GLY A 28 40.30 4.08 1.72
N GLY A 29 39.58 3.58 2.74
CA GLY A 29 38.83 4.40 3.71
C GLY A 29 37.29 4.38 3.62
N PRO A 30 36.56 4.36 4.75
CA PRO A 30 35.10 4.26 4.75
C PRO A 30 34.45 5.58 4.31
N LEU A 31 33.83 5.58 3.13
CA LEU A 31 33.03 6.69 2.60
C LEU A 31 31.63 6.72 3.24
N ALA A 32 31.58 7.02 4.54
CA ALA A 32 30.36 7.45 5.21
C ALA A 32 30.16 8.97 5.02
N GLN A 33 30.10 9.47 3.78
CA GLN A 33 29.73 10.87 3.45
C GLN A 33 29.67 11.09 1.93
N ALA A 34 28.70 10.47 1.24
CA ALA A 34 28.40 10.81 -0.16
C ALA A 34 26.94 10.48 -0.55
N ALA A 35 26.00 10.79 0.34
CA ALA A 35 24.60 11.01 0.02
C ALA A 35 24.08 11.86 1.18
N GLY A 36 23.54 13.04 0.89
CA GLY A 36 23.14 14.06 1.88
C GLY A 36 21.97 13.64 2.79
N PHE A 37 22.09 12.56 3.53
CA PHE A 37 21.25 12.23 4.68
C PHE A 37 21.71 13.09 5.87
N ARG A 38 21.16 14.30 5.99
CA ARG A 38 21.15 14.99 7.28
C ARG A 38 19.91 14.51 8.05
N TYR A 39 20.08 13.51 8.91
CA TYR A 39 19.16 13.34 10.03
C TYR A 39 19.38 14.53 10.96
N THR A 40 18.41 15.45 11.04
CA THR A 40 18.43 16.50 12.05
C THR A 40 18.12 15.87 13.40
N GLU A 41 19.17 15.58 14.17
CA GLU A 41 19.11 15.55 15.63
C GLU A 41 18.78 16.96 16.13
N SER A 42 17.57 17.15 16.61
CA SER A 42 17.25 18.16 17.63
C SER A 42 15.88 17.87 18.21
N TYR A 43 15.85 17.47 19.48
CA TYR A 43 14.97 17.94 20.56
C TYR A 43 15.31 17.10 21.81
N ILE A 44 16.48 17.37 22.38
CA ILE A 44 16.68 17.18 23.82
C ILE A 44 16.46 18.55 24.43
N THR A 45 15.32 18.74 25.08
CA THR A 45 15.18 19.69 26.17
C THR A 45 14.73 18.91 27.40
N ASP A 46 15.55 19.00 28.44
CA ASP A 46 15.28 18.44 29.75
C ASP A 46 14.06 19.12 30.36
N ALA A 47 12.93 18.42 30.36
CA ALA A 47 11.82 18.67 31.28
C ALA A 47 11.04 17.37 31.50
N GLY A 48 11.17 16.81 32.70
CA GLY A 48 10.17 15.90 33.29
C GLY A 48 10.34 14.41 32.99
N LYS A 49 10.98 13.70 33.93
CA LYS A 49 11.00 12.23 34.07
C LYS A 49 9.62 11.61 34.41
N TRP A 50 8.54 12.09 33.80
CA TRP A 50 7.19 11.50 33.93
C TRP A 50 6.39 11.41 32.61
N GLY A 51 7.04 11.55 31.45
CA GLY A 51 6.37 11.50 30.15
C GLY A 51 6.86 10.42 29.18
N LYS A 52 7.67 9.44 29.61
CA LYS A 52 8.36 8.50 28.69
C LYS A 52 7.75 7.10 28.55
N GLU A 53 6.56 6.86 29.11
CA GLU A 53 5.87 5.56 29.00
C GLU A 53 4.45 5.66 28.38
N GLN A 54 4.02 6.86 27.98
CA GLN A 54 2.70 7.14 27.40
C GLN A 54 2.71 7.67 25.95
N ALA A 55 3.84 7.59 25.25
CA ALA A 55 3.92 7.90 23.82
C ALA A 55 4.52 6.73 23.03
N MET A 56 3.91 5.54 23.13
CA MET A 56 3.76 4.75 21.91
C MET A 56 2.80 5.56 21.04
N ASN A 57 3.33 6.45 20.20
CA ASN A 57 2.53 7.14 19.19
C ASN A 57 1.70 6.06 18.49
N GLU A 58 0.38 6.09 18.66
CA GLU A 58 -0.50 5.07 18.09
C GLU A 58 -0.28 5.09 16.57
N THR A 59 0.34 4.04 16.04
CA THR A 59 0.73 3.97 14.62
C THR A 59 -0.45 3.53 13.76
N LEU A 60 -0.45 3.85 12.47
CA LEU A 60 -1.46 3.34 11.53
C LEU A 60 -1.46 1.80 11.54
N SER A 61 -0.28 1.18 11.61
CA SER A 61 -0.08 -0.27 11.76
C SER A 61 -0.78 -0.85 12.98
N SER A 62 -0.79 -0.14 14.12
CA SER A 62 -1.50 -0.55 15.33
C SER A 62 -3.02 -0.48 15.14
N PHE A 63 -3.54 0.64 14.64
CA PHE A 63 -4.97 0.82 14.37
C PHE A 63 -5.51 -0.19 13.37
N LEU A 64 -4.78 -0.45 12.29
CA LEU A 64 -5.14 -1.47 11.30
C LEU A 64 -4.91 -2.91 11.80
N GLY A 65 -4.28 -3.10 12.95
CA GLY A 65 -3.99 -4.41 13.52
C GLY A 65 -3.05 -5.24 12.64
N VAL A 66 -2.06 -4.62 12.00
CA VAL A 66 -1.10 -5.29 11.13
C VAL A 66 -0.28 -6.29 11.96
N ARG A 67 -0.09 -7.51 11.42
CA ARG A 67 0.69 -8.60 12.05
C ARG A 67 1.71 -9.14 11.03
N PRO A 68 2.80 -9.80 11.48
CA PRO A 68 3.73 -10.46 10.57
C PRO A 68 3.01 -11.36 9.57
N GLY A 69 3.54 -11.44 8.34
CA GLY A 69 2.91 -12.09 7.20
C GLY A 69 2.44 -11.10 6.13
N VAL A 70 1.44 -11.52 5.36
CA VAL A 70 0.96 -10.76 4.19
C VAL A 70 -0.24 -9.87 4.55
N THR A 71 -0.11 -8.58 4.28
CA THR A 71 -1.20 -7.60 4.32
C THR A 71 -1.48 -7.07 2.91
N ALA A 72 -2.69 -7.28 2.40
CA ALA A 72 -3.10 -6.80 1.10
C ALA A 72 -3.96 -5.52 1.23
N LEU A 73 -3.64 -4.50 0.46
CA LEU A 73 -4.43 -3.28 0.36
C LEU A 73 -5.27 -3.31 -0.92
N VAL A 74 -6.58 -3.15 -0.77
CA VAL A 74 -7.58 -3.11 -1.85
C VAL A 74 -8.33 -1.78 -1.82
N GLY A 75 -9.04 -1.45 -2.89
CA GLY A 75 -9.83 -0.21 -2.93
C GLY A 75 -9.15 0.96 -3.63
N ALA A 76 -9.30 2.15 -3.08
CA ALA A 76 -8.96 3.41 -3.73
C ALA A 76 -8.71 4.53 -2.70
N GLY A 77 -8.42 5.75 -3.16
CA GLY A 77 -8.35 6.90 -2.25
C GLY A 77 -7.21 6.90 -1.22
N GLY A 78 -6.08 6.25 -1.50
CA GLY A 78 -4.89 6.35 -0.65
C GLY A 78 -4.10 5.07 -0.41
N LYS A 79 -4.40 3.96 -1.11
CA LYS A 79 -3.73 2.66 -0.94
C LYS A 79 -2.21 2.74 -0.88
N THR A 80 -1.59 3.30 -1.92
CA THR A 80 -0.12 3.40 -1.99
C THR A 80 0.42 4.24 -0.83
N THR A 81 -0.25 5.33 -0.46
CA THR A 81 0.13 6.14 0.72
C THR A 81 0.03 5.32 2.01
N ALA A 82 -1.08 4.62 2.25
CA ALA A 82 -1.27 3.78 3.43
C ALA A 82 -0.21 2.67 3.50
N MET A 83 0.03 1.97 2.39
CA MET A 83 1.03 0.91 2.28
C MET A 83 2.43 1.41 2.63
N LEU A 84 2.83 2.57 2.09
CA LEU A 84 4.13 3.16 2.35
C LEU A 84 4.24 3.72 3.79
N THR A 85 3.15 4.28 4.35
CA THR A 85 3.11 4.65 5.76
C THR A 85 3.32 3.44 6.67
N LEU A 86 2.63 2.32 6.39
CA LEU A 86 2.83 1.07 7.12
C LEU A 86 4.28 0.56 7.00
N ALA A 87 4.85 0.60 5.80
CA ALA A 87 6.22 0.18 5.56
C ALA A 87 7.23 0.99 6.38
N GLU A 88 7.08 2.32 6.41
CA GLU A 88 7.93 3.21 7.19
C GLU A 88 7.80 2.98 8.70
N GLU A 89 6.58 2.82 9.20
CA GLU A 89 6.34 2.56 10.63
C GLU A 89 6.98 1.25 11.08
N LEU A 90 6.77 0.18 10.29
CA LEU A 90 7.30 -1.14 10.59
C LEU A 90 8.84 -1.19 10.48
N ALA A 91 9.42 -0.58 9.43
CA ALA A 91 10.87 -0.50 9.28
C ALA A 91 11.52 0.32 10.42
N LYS A 92 10.91 1.44 10.83
CA LYS A 92 11.36 2.22 12.00
C LYS A 92 11.26 1.45 13.31
N ALA A 93 10.33 0.49 13.41
CA ALA A 93 10.24 -0.44 14.52
C ALA A 93 11.23 -1.63 14.40
N GLY A 94 12.19 -1.57 13.48
CA GLY A 94 13.24 -2.57 13.30
C GLY A 94 12.76 -3.85 12.61
N LYS A 95 11.62 -3.82 11.91
CA LYS A 95 11.08 -4.97 11.18
C LYS A 95 11.58 -4.99 9.75
N LYS A 96 11.70 -6.19 9.16
CA LYS A 96 11.97 -6.37 7.74
C LYS A 96 10.66 -6.37 6.97
N VAL A 97 10.55 -5.45 6.01
CA VAL A 97 9.32 -5.22 5.25
C VAL A 97 9.62 -5.27 3.76
N ILE A 98 8.85 -6.07 3.03
CA ILE A 98 8.81 -6.02 1.58
C ILE A 98 7.50 -5.34 1.15
N VAL A 99 7.62 -4.32 0.32
CA VAL A 99 6.50 -3.70 -0.38
C VAL A 99 6.45 -4.26 -1.80
N THR A 100 5.26 -4.64 -2.25
CA THR A 100 5.03 -5.17 -3.59
C THR A 100 3.64 -4.83 -4.12
N THR A 101 3.34 -5.30 -5.32
CA THR A 101 2.02 -5.23 -5.94
C THR A 101 1.70 -6.56 -6.60
N THR A 102 0.44 -6.97 -6.58
CA THR A 102 -0.04 -8.07 -7.44
C THR A 102 -0.71 -7.53 -8.71
N THR A 103 -0.77 -6.21 -8.85
CA THR A 103 -1.29 -5.53 -10.04
C THR A 103 -0.32 -4.44 -10.50
N HIS A 104 -0.83 -3.39 -11.16
CA HIS A 104 0.01 -2.35 -11.71
C HIS A 104 0.23 -1.22 -10.69
N MET A 105 1.41 -1.13 -10.07
CA MET A 105 1.73 -0.02 -9.15
C MET A 105 2.46 1.12 -9.86
N PHE A 106 2.27 2.33 -9.33
CA PHE A 106 3.10 3.49 -9.70
C PHE A 106 4.48 3.36 -9.03
N LEU A 107 5.54 3.77 -9.72
CA LEU A 107 6.90 3.74 -9.19
C LEU A 107 6.98 4.64 -7.94
N PRO A 108 7.31 4.10 -6.75
CA PRO A 108 7.58 4.92 -5.58
C PRO A 108 8.78 5.84 -5.87
N GLU A 109 8.83 7.02 -5.25
CA GLU A 109 9.98 7.91 -5.40
C GLU A 109 11.26 7.17 -4.93
N GLU A 110 12.16 6.84 -5.86
CA GLU A 110 13.38 6.05 -5.59
C GLU A 110 14.24 6.68 -4.49
N GLN A 111 14.21 8.02 -4.40
CA GLN A 111 14.91 8.80 -3.39
C GLN A 111 14.47 8.47 -1.96
N ARG A 112 13.24 7.98 -1.78
CA ARG A 112 12.65 7.68 -0.47
C ARG A 112 12.65 6.19 -0.12
N TYR A 113 12.50 5.30 -1.10
CA TYR A 113 12.31 3.87 -0.85
C TYR A 113 13.38 2.96 -1.46
N GLY A 114 14.39 3.55 -2.11
CA GLY A 114 15.44 2.80 -2.80
C GLY A 114 14.99 2.27 -4.17
N PRO A 115 15.84 1.44 -4.81
CA PRO A 115 15.52 0.87 -6.11
C PRO A 115 14.39 -0.16 -6.00
N VAL A 116 13.68 -0.36 -7.10
CA VAL A 116 12.75 -1.49 -7.24
C VAL A 116 13.53 -2.71 -7.70
N PHE A 117 13.50 -3.77 -6.90
CA PHE A 117 14.16 -5.03 -7.20
C PHE A 117 13.26 -5.92 -8.05
N SER A 118 13.88 -6.69 -8.95
CA SER A 118 13.22 -7.84 -9.56
C SER A 118 12.81 -8.82 -8.44
N PRO A 119 11.65 -9.49 -8.53
CA PRO A 119 11.23 -10.48 -7.52
C PRO A 119 12.21 -11.65 -7.39
N GLU A 120 13.01 -11.90 -8.43
CA GLU A 120 14.02 -12.96 -8.46
C GLU A 120 15.37 -12.53 -7.86
N ASP A 121 15.60 -11.22 -7.66
CA ASP A 121 16.83 -10.69 -7.05
C ASP A 121 16.78 -10.79 -5.51
N THR A 122 16.71 -12.02 -5.02
CA THR A 122 16.64 -12.32 -3.58
C THR A 122 17.84 -11.77 -2.81
N ALA A 123 19.03 -11.75 -3.42
CA ALA A 123 20.25 -11.20 -2.80
C ALA A 123 20.17 -9.67 -2.65
N GLY A 124 19.75 -8.95 -3.68
CA GLY A 124 19.53 -7.50 -3.62
C GLY A 124 18.45 -7.11 -2.62
N ILE A 125 17.34 -7.86 -2.61
CA ILE A 125 16.25 -7.70 -1.63
C ILE A 125 16.78 -7.89 -0.20
N ALA A 126 17.48 -9.00 0.07
CA ALA A 126 18.03 -9.29 1.39
C ALA A 126 19.01 -8.18 1.84
N ALA A 127 19.91 -7.74 0.96
CA ALA A 127 20.86 -6.67 1.27
C ALA A 127 20.18 -5.33 1.56
N ALA A 128 19.07 -5.01 0.87
CA ALA A 128 18.27 -3.83 1.18
C ALA A 128 17.61 -3.95 2.56
N LEU A 129 16.99 -5.10 2.85
CA LEU A 129 16.36 -5.37 4.15
C LEU A 129 17.34 -5.28 5.31
N GLU A 130 18.56 -5.79 5.19
CA GLU A 130 19.60 -5.64 6.22
C GLU A 130 20.02 -4.19 6.44
N ARG A 131 20.07 -3.39 5.37
CA ARG A 131 20.55 -2.01 5.44
C ARG A 131 19.49 -1.03 5.95
N THR A 132 18.23 -1.21 5.55
CA THR A 132 17.17 -0.21 5.75
C THR A 132 15.91 -0.77 6.41
N GLY A 133 15.80 -2.08 6.58
CA GLY A 133 14.56 -2.75 6.98
C GLY A 133 13.48 -2.79 5.90
N LEU A 134 13.73 -2.24 4.70
CA LEU A 134 12.72 -2.07 3.66
C LEU A 134 13.27 -2.42 2.26
N ALA A 135 12.49 -3.20 1.51
CA ALA A 135 12.73 -3.44 0.09
C ALA A 135 11.43 -3.25 -0.71
N VAL A 136 11.55 -2.76 -1.94
CA VAL A 136 10.43 -2.65 -2.89
C VAL A 136 10.66 -3.64 -4.02
N THR A 137 9.65 -4.44 -4.33
CA THR A 137 9.73 -5.48 -5.37
C THR A 137 8.52 -5.41 -6.27
N ALA A 138 8.71 -5.59 -7.58
CA ALA A 138 7.61 -5.73 -8.51
C ALA A 138 8.08 -6.42 -9.80
N GLY A 139 7.14 -6.96 -10.57
CA GLY A 139 7.42 -7.51 -11.90
C GLY A 139 7.89 -6.44 -12.90
N PRO A 140 8.28 -6.85 -14.12
CA PRO A 140 8.75 -5.93 -15.15
C PRO A 140 7.71 -4.85 -15.47
N MET A 141 8.17 -3.70 -15.98
CA MET A 141 7.26 -2.65 -16.44
C MET A 141 6.51 -3.11 -17.69
N ASP A 142 5.21 -2.83 -17.73
CA ASP A 142 4.38 -2.98 -18.93
C ASP A 142 4.66 -1.85 -19.95
N ALA A 143 4.07 -1.96 -21.13
CA ALA A 143 4.18 -0.95 -22.19
C ALA A 143 3.60 0.43 -21.81
N ARG A 144 2.92 0.55 -20.66
CA ARG A 144 2.30 1.78 -20.14
C ARG A 144 3.12 2.38 -18.98
N GLY A 145 4.30 1.84 -18.70
CA GLY A 145 5.21 2.32 -17.66
C GLY A 145 4.78 1.98 -16.24
N LYS A 146 3.97 0.94 -16.04
CA LYS A 146 3.58 0.45 -14.71
C LYS A 146 4.23 -0.88 -14.40
N LEU A 147 4.65 -1.08 -13.16
CA LEU A 147 5.26 -2.33 -12.71
C LEU A 147 4.19 -3.44 -12.65
N THR A 148 4.47 -4.63 -13.17
CA THR A 148 3.53 -5.77 -13.13
C THR A 148 3.53 -6.47 -11.77
N GLY A 149 2.49 -7.28 -11.53
CA GLY A 149 2.30 -7.99 -10.27
C GLY A 149 3.28 -9.14 -10.02
N VAL A 150 3.44 -9.51 -8.75
CA VAL A 150 4.16 -10.73 -8.34
C VAL A 150 3.24 -11.94 -8.20
N SER A 151 3.78 -13.13 -8.42
CA SER A 151 3.09 -14.42 -8.24
C SER A 151 3.06 -14.87 -6.77
N ASP A 152 2.14 -15.79 -6.43
CA ASP A 152 2.09 -16.39 -5.08
C ASP A 152 3.41 -17.05 -4.67
N LYS A 153 4.12 -17.69 -5.62
CA LYS A 153 5.44 -18.28 -5.36
C LYS A 153 6.49 -17.23 -4.99
N GLN A 154 6.44 -16.05 -5.61
CA GLN A 154 7.33 -14.94 -5.26
C GLN A 154 6.97 -14.37 -3.88
N VAL A 155 5.68 -14.25 -3.55
CA VAL A 155 5.23 -13.87 -2.20
C VAL A 155 5.72 -14.88 -1.14
N ASP A 156 5.70 -16.17 -1.46
CA ASP A 156 6.23 -17.21 -0.59
C ASP A 156 7.73 -17.04 -0.32
N ASN A 157 8.51 -16.72 -1.36
CA ASN A 157 9.93 -16.40 -1.20
C ASN A 157 10.15 -15.15 -0.34
N PHE A 158 9.33 -14.10 -0.52
CA PHE A 158 9.43 -12.87 0.28
C PHE A 158 9.22 -13.12 1.77
N LEU A 159 8.30 -14.02 2.13
CA LEU A 159 8.06 -14.42 3.52
C LEU A 159 9.24 -15.16 4.16
N THR A 160 10.21 -15.65 3.37
CA THR A 160 11.47 -16.21 3.91
C THR A 160 12.51 -15.14 4.23
N LEU A 161 12.35 -13.93 3.69
CA LEU A 161 13.32 -12.84 3.79
C LEU A 161 12.87 -11.73 4.76
N ALA A 162 11.56 -11.55 4.92
CA ALA A 162 10.96 -10.44 5.64
C ALA A 162 9.86 -10.87 6.61
N ASP A 163 9.69 -10.09 7.69
CA ASP A 163 8.62 -10.29 8.67
C ASP A 163 7.25 -9.91 8.09
N TYR A 164 7.21 -8.90 7.22
CA TYR A 164 5.98 -8.35 6.63
C TYR A 164 6.10 -8.24 5.11
N VAL A 165 5.03 -8.63 4.41
CA VAL A 165 4.84 -8.38 2.99
C VAL A 165 3.58 -7.53 2.82
N LEU A 166 3.74 -6.31 2.31
CA LEU A 166 2.63 -5.40 2.02
C LEU A 166 2.39 -5.39 0.51
N ALA A 167 1.17 -5.76 0.09
CA ALA A 167 0.83 -5.90 -1.33
C ALA A 167 -0.32 -4.99 -1.73
N GLU A 168 -0.14 -4.17 -2.77
CA GLU A 168 -1.26 -3.50 -3.44
C GLU A 168 -1.95 -4.49 -4.40
N ALA A 169 -3.22 -4.80 -4.15
CA ALA A 169 -3.91 -5.91 -4.81
C ALA A 169 -4.90 -5.51 -5.92
N ASP A 170 -5.03 -4.21 -6.19
CA ASP A 170 -5.87 -3.70 -7.28
C ASP A 170 -5.53 -2.26 -7.73
N GLY A 171 -5.96 -1.90 -8.95
CA GLY A 171 -5.86 -0.54 -9.47
C GLY A 171 -7.14 0.28 -9.24
N SER A 172 -7.02 1.60 -9.14
CA SER A 172 -8.16 2.54 -9.02
C SER A 172 -8.10 3.78 -9.91
N ARG A 173 -7.09 3.92 -10.78
CA ARG A 173 -6.84 5.13 -11.61
C ARG A 173 -6.79 6.44 -10.80
N ARG A 174 -6.34 6.40 -9.55
CA ARG A 174 -6.27 7.55 -8.61
C ARG A 174 -7.62 8.15 -8.21
N LEU A 175 -8.73 7.47 -8.51
CA LEU A 175 -10.04 7.85 -8.00
C LEU A 175 -10.15 7.57 -6.49
N PRO A 176 -11.03 8.28 -5.76
CA PRO A 176 -11.19 8.13 -4.31
C PRO A 176 -11.91 6.84 -3.89
N CYS A 177 -12.85 6.32 -4.68
CA CYS A 177 -13.50 5.03 -4.42
C CYS A 177 -13.50 4.14 -5.67
N LYS A 178 -13.91 2.87 -5.51
CA LYS A 178 -14.01 1.92 -6.62
C LYS A 178 -15.01 0.81 -6.34
N THR A 179 -15.42 0.14 -7.40
CA THR A 179 -16.04 -1.20 -7.34
C THR A 179 -15.09 -2.23 -7.97
N PRO A 180 -14.80 -3.36 -7.29
CA PRO A 180 -13.97 -4.41 -7.86
C PRO A 180 -14.59 -5.01 -9.13
N GLY A 181 -13.73 -5.35 -10.09
CA GLY A 181 -14.12 -6.07 -11.31
C GLY A 181 -14.23 -7.58 -11.05
N GLU A 182 -14.51 -8.34 -12.09
CA GLU A 182 -14.68 -9.79 -12.00
C GLU A 182 -13.44 -10.50 -11.44
N HIS A 183 -12.25 -10.20 -11.97
CA HIS A 183 -10.98 -10.80 -11.55
C HIS A 183 -10.25 -10.02 -10.43
N GLU A 184 -10.90 -9.03 -9.82
CA GLU A 184 -10.33 -8.27 -8.70
C GLU A 184 -11.06 -8.58 -7.39
N PRO A 185 -10.39 -8.44 -6.23
CA PRO A 185 -8.95 -8.13 -6.09
C PRO A 185 -8.04 -9.34 -6.35
N ALA A 186 -6.80 -9.09 -6.81
CA ALA A 186 -5.80 -10.13 -7.02
C ALA A 186 -5.04 -10.42 -5.71
N LEU A 187 -5.74 -10.98 -4.72
CA LEU A 187 -5.16 -11.22 -3.38
C LEU A 187 -4.14 -12.37 -3.42
N PRO A 188 -2.92 -12.19 -2.86
CA PRO A 188 -2.01 -13.30 -2.61
C PRO A 188 -2.67 -14.40 -1.76
N ALA A 189 -2.37 -15.67 -2.03
CA ALA A 189 -2.95 -16.81 -1.33
C ALA A 189 -2.78 -16.72 0.20
N LYS A 190 -1.57 -16.32 0.65
CA LYS A 190 -1.21 -16.18 2.08
C LYS A 190 -1.64 -14.86 2.74
N THR A 191 -2.51 -14.08 2.11
CA THR A 191 -3.06 -12.85 2.70
C THR A 191 -3.77 -13.15 4.02
N GLY A 192 -3.22 -12.65 5.13
CA GLY A 192 -3.79 -12.79 6.48
C GLY A 192 -4.57 -11.56 6.96
N LEU A 193 -4.37 -10.41 6.32
CA LEU A 193 -5.11 -9.17 6.54
C LEU A 193 -5.41 -8.49 5.20
N VAL A 194 -6.67 -8.12 4.99
CA VAL A 194 -7.12 -7.27 3.90
C VAL A 194 -7.49 -5.90 4.49
N VAL A 195 -6.89 -4.84 3.95
CA VAL A 195 -7.21 -3.44 4.28
C VAL A 195 -7.94 -2.83 3.09
N ALA A 196 -9.25 -2.59 3.25
CA ALA A 196 -10.07 -1.91 2.27
C ALA A 196 -9.95 -0.39 2.44
N VAL A 197 -9.31 0.28 1.49
CA VAL A 197 -9.12 1.73 1.53
C VAL A 197 -10.18 2.42 0.69
N LEU A 198 -10.84 3.44 1.24
CA LEU A 198 -11.72 4.34 0.50
C LEU A 198 -11.40 5.79 0.89
N GLY A 199 -11.48 6.70 -0.08
CA GLY A 199 -11.32 8.13 0.15
C GLY A 199 -12.66 8.81 0.38
N LEU A 200 -12.84 9.46 1.53
CA LEU A 200 -14.06 10.19 1.90
C LEU A 200 -14.33 11.40 1.01
N SER A 201 -13.35 11.87 0.23
CA SER A 201 -13.56 12.94 -0.77
C SER A 201 -14.46 12.52 -1.95
N SER A 202 -14.91 11.27 -2.00
CA SER A 202 -15.94 10.80 -2.93
C SER A 202 -17.35 11.23 -2.54
N LEU A 203 -17.61 11.54 -1.26
CA LEU A 203 -18.95 11.83 -0.76
C LEU A 203 -19.52 13.12 -1.34
N GLY A 204 -20.82 13.12 -1.64
CA GLY A 204 -21.54 14.27 -2.18
C GLY A 204 -21.21 14.62 -3.63
N ARG A 205 -20.34 13.83 -4.30
CA ARG A 205 -19.96 14.03 -5.70
C ARG A 205 -20.64 13.01 -6.62
N PRO A 206 -20.84 13.33 -7.91
CA PRO A 206 -21.40 12.39 -8.88
C PRO A 206 -20.61 11.07 -8.91
N LEU A 207 -21.32 9.95 -8.79
CA LEU A 207 -20.72 8.61 -8.69
C LEU A 207 -19.74 8.31 -9.84
N GLU A 208 -20.08 8.70 -11.06
CA GLU A 208 -19.26 8.50 -12.26
C GLU A 208 -17.92 9.24 -12.25
N GLU A 209 -17.82 10.35 -11.52
CA GLU A 209 -16.58 11.11 -11.41
C GLU A 209 -15.61 10.52 -10.38
N VAL A 210 -16.15 9.83 -9.37
CA VAL A 210 -15.40 9.47 -8.15
C VAL A 210 -15.18 7.98 -7.96
N CYS A 211 -15.96 7.14 -8.65
CA CYS A 211 -15.86 5.69 -8.53
C CYS A 211 -15.19 5.06 -9.75
N PHE A 212 -14.05 4.40 -9.55
CA PHE A 212 -13.50 3.54 -10.59
C PHE A 212 -14.45 2.36 -10.85
N ARG A 213 -14.79 2.14 -12.12
CA ARG A 213 -15.87 1.23 -12.57
C ARG A 213 -17.26 1.63 -12.05
N ALA A 214 -17.60 2.91 -12.20
CA ALA A 214 -18.89 3.46 -11.77
C ALA A 214 -20.09 2.71 -12.35
N GLU A 215 -19.99 2.15 -13.56
CA GLU A 215 -21.04 1.33 -14.17
C GLU A 215 -21.40 0.08 -13.36
N LEU A 216 -20.42 -0.51 -12.66
CA LEU A 216 -20.66 -1.61 -11.72
C LEU A 216 -21.29 -1.09 -10.42
N ALA A 217 -20.81 0.04 -9.92
CA ALA A 217 -21.35 0.68 -8.73
C ALA A 217 -22.82 1.05 -8.91
N VAL A 218 -23.17 1.70 -10.03
CA VAL A 218 -24.54 2.07 -10.44
C VAL A 218 -25.48 0.87 -10.36
N ARG A 219 -25.08 -0.27 -10.95
CA ARG A 219 -25.90 -1.49 -10.93
C ARG A 219 -26.07 -2.08 -9.53
N ARG A 220 -25.02 -2.08 -8.71
CA ARG A 220 -25.03 -2.69 -7.37
C ARG A 220 -25.71 -1.82 -6.31
N LEU A 221 -25.58 -0.51 -6.45
CA LEU A 221 -26.15 0.50 -5.56
C LEU A 221 -27.55 0.93 -5.98
N GLU A 222 -28.01 0.53 -7.16
CA GLU A 222 -29.32 0.86 -7.72
C GLU A 222 -29.55 2.38 -7.77
N THR A 223 -28.58 3.10 -8.35
CA THR A 223 -28.54 4.57 -8.41
C THR A 223 -28.19 5.07 -9.81
N GLN A 224 -28.17 6.39 -10.03
CA GLN A 224 -27.79 6.97 -11.33
C GLN A 224 -26.29 7.38 -11.35
N PRO A 225 -25.63 7.40 -12.52
CA PRO A 225 -24.22 7.77 -12.62
C PRO A 225 -23.89 9.18 -12.08
N ASP A 226 -24.80 10.12 -12.29
CA ASP A 226 -24.67 11.53 -11.89
C ASP A 226 -25.14 11.81 -10.44
N SER A 227 -25.75 10.81 -9.79
CA SER A 227 -26.23 10.94 -8.41
C SER A 227 -25.08 11.16 -7.44
N PRO A 228 -25.21 12.08 -6.46
CA PRO A 228 -24.24 12.23 -5.40
C PRO A 228 -24.05 10.95 -4.61
N LEU A 229 -22.80 10.50 -4.46
CA LEU A 229 -22.49 9.33 -3.65
C LEU A 229 -22.77 9.62 -2.17
N THR A 230 -23.72 8.88 -1.61
CA THR A 230 -24.16 9.01 -0.21
C THR A 230 -23.25 8.24 0.76
N PRO A 231 -23.25 8.60 2.06
CA PRO A 231 -22.55 7.82 3.09
C PRO A 231 -22.94 6.34 3.14
N GLU A 232 -24.23 6.03 3.00
CA GLU A 232 -24.75 4.67 3.06
C GLU A 232 -24.31 3.85 1.84
N GLN A 233 -24.26 4.47 0.66
CA GLN A 233 -23.72 3.83 -0.54
C GLN A 233 -22.20 3.60 -0.43
N LEU A 234 -21.44 4.55 0.14
CA LEU A 234 -20.00 4.36 0.37
C LEU A 234 -19.74 3.23 1.38
N ALA A 235 -20.57 3.11 2.42
CA ALA A 235 -20.52 2.01 3.37
C ALA A 235 -20.75 0.65 2.69
N ARG A 236 -21.75 0.56 1.78
CA ARG A 236 -21.98 -0.64 0.97
C ARG A 236 -20.78 -0.96 0.08
N LEU A 237 -20.20 0.02 -0.62
CA LEU A 237 -18.96 -0.18 -1.39
C LEU A 237 -17.82 -0.72 -0.53
N ALA A 238 -17.71 -0.29 0.74
CA ALA A 238 -16.65 -0.70 1.64
C ALA A 238 -16.83 -2.13 2.18
N ALA A 239 -18.05 -2.51 2.57
CA ALA A 239 -18.30 -3.68 3.40
C ALA A 239 -19.00 -4.85 2.70
N GLU A 240 -19.61 -4.64 1.54
CA GLU A 240 -20.36 -5.68 0.84
C GLU A 240 -19.44 -6.72 0.17
N PRO A 241 -19.84 -8.00 0.08
CA PRO A 241 -19.07 -9.05 -0.60
C PRO A 241 -18.85 -8.80 -2.10
N TRP A 242 -19.68 -7.96 -2.73
CA TRP A 242 -19.45 -7.49 -4.10
C TRP A 242 -18.63 -6.20 -4.18
N GLY A 243 -18.48 -5.50 -3.05
CA GLY A 243 -17.64 -4.33 -2.85
C GLY A 243 -16.23 -4.72 -2.41
N LEU A 244 -15.59 -3.91 -1.56
CA LEU A 244 -14.20 -4.13 -1.15
C LEU A 244 -14.00 -5.29 -0.17
N ALA A 245 -15.07 -5.85 0.40
CA ALA A 245 -14.98 -7.08 1.18
C ALA A 245 -14.90 -8.35 0.30
N LYS A 246 -14.98 -8.23 -1.03
CA LYS A 246 -14.84 -9.35 -1.97
C LYS A 246 -13.53 -10.11 -1.74
N GLY A 247 -13.62 -11.41 -1.48
CA GLY A 247 -12.47 -12.28 -1.27
C GLY A 247 -11.83 -12.12 0.12
N SER A 248 -12.47 -11.42 1.06
CA SER A 248 -11.97 -11.30 2.44
C SER A 248 -12.40 -12.47 3.35
N GLU A 249 -13.20 -13.42 2.84
CA GLU A 249 -13.71 -14.55 3.61
C GLU A 249 -12.57 -15.37 4.23
N GLY A 250 -12.69 -15.68 5.52
CA GLY A 250 -11.65 -16.41 6.27
C GLY A 250 -10.38 -15.60 6.57
N ARG A 251 -10.34 -14.31 6.22
CA ARG A 251 -9.21 -13.40 6.47
C ARG A 251 -9.64 -12.31 7.45
N ARG A 252 -8.66 -11.66 8.09
CA ARG A 252 -8.95 -10.44 8.84
C ARG A 252 -9.25 -9.32 7.85
N PHE A 253 -10.25 -8.51 8.15
CA PHE A 253 -10.71 -7.45 7.27
C PHE A 253 -10.88 -6.14 8.06
N VAL A 254 -10.27 -5.07 7.55
CA VAL A 254 -10.33 -3.73 8.16
C VAL A 254 -10.62 -2.71 7.07
N ILE A 255 -11.50 -1.76 7.38
CA ILE A 255 -11.84 -0.65 6.49
C ILE A 255 -11.06 0.60 6.94
N LEU A 256 -10.34 1.21 6.02
CA LEU A 256 -9.64 2.47 6.18
C LEU A 256 -10.34 3.57 5.37
N LEU A 257 -11.02 4.47 6.07
CA LEU A 257 -11.67 5.66 5.50
C LEU A 257 -10.68 6.83 5.51
N ASN A 258 -9.94 7.00 4.41
CA ASN A 258 -8.96 8.07 4.27
C ASN A 258 -9.61 9.40 3.87
N GLN A 259 -8.86 10.51 3.98
CA GLN A 259 -9.28 11.88 3.67
C GLN A 259 -10.37 12.39 4.62
N SER A 260 -10.32 11.99 5.88
CA SER A 260 -11.25 12.46 6.92
C SER A 260 -11.18 13.97 7.14
N ASP A 261 -10.03 14.60 6.82
CA ASP A 261 -9.82 16.04 6.87
C ASP A 261 -10.55 16.83 5.77
N ALA A 262 -11.10 16.14 4.77
CA ALA A 262 -11.88 16.73 3.68
C ALA A 262 -13.37 16.32 3.73
N CYS A 263 -13.82 15.71 4.84
CA CYS A 263 -15.16 15.16 4.99
C CYS A 263 -15.90 15.87 6.13
N ASP A 264 -17.21 16.09 5.98
CA ASP A 264 -18.05 16.49 7.10
C ASP A 264 -18.07 15.38 8.16
N PRO A 265 -17.75 15.67 9.43
CA PRO A 265 -17.82 14.68 10.51
C PRO A 265 -19.18 13.98 10.63
N ALA A 266 -20.28 14.62 10.25
CA ALA A 266 -21.61 14.01 10.22
C ALA A 266 -21.72 12.92 9.16
N ASP A 267 -21.16 13.13 7.97
CA ASP A 267 -21.15 12.12 6.92
C ASP A 267 -20.22 10.96 7.26
N LEU A 268 -19.04 11.23 7.84
CA LEU A 268 -18.18 10.17 8.38
C LEU A 268 -18.93 9.29 9.39
N ARG A 269 -19.65 9.89 10.35
CA ARG A 269 -20.46 9.14 11.32
C ARG A 269 -21.52 8.28 10.64
N ARG A 270 -22.16 8.78 9.58
CA ARG A 270 -23.14 8.01 8.80
C ARG A 270 -22.51 6.82 8.08
N VAL A 271 -21.34 7.00 7.46
CA VAL A 271 -20.59 5.88 6.85
C VAL A 271 -20.27 4.82 7.92
N VAL A 272 -19.69 5.24 9.06
CA VAL A 272 -19.32 4.33 10.15
C VAL A 272 -20.54 3.57 10.68
N ARG A 273 -21.65 4.25 10.95
CA ARG A 273 -22.90 3.62 11.40
C ARG A 273 -23.37 2.57 10.39
N ALA A 274 -23.49 2.93 9.11
CA ALA A 274 -23.98 2.03 8.07
C ALA A 274 -23.07 0.80 7.86
N VAL A 275 -21.75 0.96 7.97
CA VAL A 275 -20.81 -0.17 7.96
C VAL A 275 -21.06 -1.08 9.15
N LYS A 276 -21.18 -0.52 10.35
CA LYS A 276 -21.32 -1.29 11.60
C LYS A 276 -22.68 -1.99 11.74
N GLU A 277 -23.71 -1.52 11.04
CA GLU A 277 -25.02 -2.20 10.94
C GLU A 277 -24.96 -3.48 10.10
N THR A 278 -24.00 -3.58 9.16
CA THR A 278 -23.93 -4.67 8.17
C THR A 278 -22.66 -5.51 8.27
N SER A 279 -21.65 -5.05 9.02
CA SER A 279 -20.34 -5.68 9.11
C SER A 279 -19.71 -5.50 10.48
N SER A 280 -19.06 -6.56 10.96
CA SER A 280 -18.23 -6.53 12.17
C SER A 280 -16.81 -5.99 11.91
N ALA A 281 -16.52 -5.51 10.71
CA ALA A 281 -15.19 -5.01 10.34
C ALA A 281 -14.75 -3.88 11.29
N ARG A 282 -13.47 -3.86 11.63
CA ARG A 282 -12.86 -2.67 12.24
C ARG A 282 -12.88 -1.54 11.22
N VAL A 283 -13.21 -0.33 11.68
CA VAL A 283 -13.24 0.88 10.85
C VAL A 283 -12.24 1.87 11.44
N VAL A 284 -11.32 2.34 10.60
CA VAL A 284 -10.34 3.36 10.96
C VAL A 284 -10.55 4.55 10.03
N SER A 285 -10.74 5.75 10.58
CA SER A 285 -10.70 6.98 9.81
C SER A 285 -9.27 7.54 9.80
N ALA A 286 -8.86 8.20 8.71
CA ALA A 286 -7.53 8.77 8.61
C ALA A 286 -7.45 9.99 7.70
N ALA A 287 -6.54 10.90 8.04
CA ALA A 287 -5.98 11.90 7.15
C ALA A 287 -4.51 11.52 6.92
N LEU A 288 -4.25 10.56 6.01
CA LEU A 288 -2.92 9.95 5.85
C LEU A 288 -1.80 10.97 5.59
N LYS A 289 -2.09 12.05 4.85
CA LYS A 289 -1.10 13.12 4.58
C LYS A 289 -0.73 13.92 5.82
N LYS A 290 -1.64 14.05 6.78
CA LYS A 290 -1.43 14.71 8.08
C LYS A 290 -0.91 13.75 9.14
N LYS A 291 -0.91 12.44 8.86
CA LYS A 291 -0.58 11.36 9.80
C LYS A 291 -1.49 11.36 11.04
N GLU A 292 -2.77 11.57 10.80
CA GLU A 292 -3.83 11.52 11.81
C GLU A 292 -4.74 10.33 11.49
N TRP A 293 -5.13 9.56 12.49
CA TRP A 293 -6.03 8.41 12.34
C TRP A 293 -6.69 8.06 13.68
N LYS A 294 -7.81 7.35 13.60
CA LYS A 294 -8.62 6.98 14.76
C LYS A 294 -9.44 5.72 14.46
N GLU A 295 -9.58 4.83 15.44
CA GLU A 295 -10.57 3.75 15.38
C GLU A 295 -11.96 4.30 15.65
N GLU A 296 -12.88 4.04 14.72
CA GLU A 296 -14.26 4.52 14.81
C GLU A 296 -15.18 3.47 15.44
N SER A 297 -16.07 3.96 16.29
CA SER A 297 -17.12 3.19 16.97
C SER A 297 -18.46 3.92 16.85
N ILE A 298 -19.55 3.20 17.05
CA ILE A 298 -20.88 3.83 17.20
C ILE A 298 -20.91 4.39 18.63
N CYS A 299 -20.76 5.71 18.77
CA CYS A 299 -21.13 6.41 20.00
C CYS A 299 -22.64 6.64 20.04
#